data_AF-A0A7T8QV00-F1
#
_entry.id   AF-A0A7T8QV00-F1
#
_cell.length_a   1.000
_cell.length_b   1.000
_cell.length_c   1.000
_cell.angle_alpha   90.00
_cell.angle_beta   90.00
_cell.angle_gamma   90.00
#
_symmetry.space_group_name_H-M   'P 1'
#
loop_
_entity.id
_entity.type
_entity.pdbx_description
1 polymer ?
#
loop_
_entity_poly.entity_id
_entity_poly.type
_entity_poly.pdbx_seq_one_letter_code
_entity_poly.pdbx_strand_id
1 'polypeptide(L)'
;MFPQSFQFNERYLITIHEHVYSKQYGTFFGNSDKQRREAHLEEKTYSLWGYIALHHDDFTNPLFEMPEITSQRILFWSGLYSRFEEGSHPREPLIDLLSITQSHTSSLEDHGRQLSATISNVRSIISSAKAGGKYLSSMVSGGSTSNAAPPVSLSNPTPPPPPPSSNVLSNNSSTSTQEMEKRFVELKTTLVEKCQS
;
A
#
# COMPACT_ATOMS: atom_id res chain seq x y z
N MET A 1 -4.02 -4.05 32.17
CA MET A 1 -2.86 -4.73 31.58
C MET A 1 -1.78 -4.72 32.63
N PHE A 2 -1.10 -5.83 32.86
CA PHE A 2 -0.15 -5.96 33.97
C PHE A 2 1.27 -5.96 33.40
N PRO A 3 1.95 -4.80 33.28
CA PRO A 3 3.29 -4.72 32.69
C PRO A 3 4.37 -5.36 33.59
N GLN A 4 4.01 -5.84 34.78
CA GLN A 4 4.94 -6.32 35.80
C GLN A 4 4.88 -7.84 36.00
N SER A 5 3.84 -8.53 35.53
CA SER A 5 3.58 -9.94 35.88
C SER A 5 4.47 -10.98 35.21
N PHE A 6 5.29 -10.60 34.22
CA PHE A 6 6.15 -11.49 33.46
C PHE A 6 7.59 -10.97 33.42
N GLN A 7 8.55 -11.87 33.63
CA GLN A 7 9.99 -11.57 33.58
C GLN A 7 10.47 -11.26 32.16
N PHE A 8 9.84 -11.86 31.15
CA PHE A 8 10.12 -11.59 29.74
C PHE A 8 9.26 -10.43 29.22
N ASN A 9 9.81 -9.68 28.26
CA ASN A 9 9.12 -8.59 27.57
C ASN A 9 8.40 -9.06 26.29
N GLU A 10 7.73 -8.14 25.59
CA GLU A 10 6.99 -8.45 24.35
C GLU A 10 7.91 -8.96 23.22
N ARG A 11 9.12 -8.40 23.10
CA ARG A 11 10.08 -8.77 22.05
C ARG A 11 10.53 -10.23 22.16
N TYR A 12 10.61 -10.80 23.37
CA TYR A 12 10.86 -12.22 23.58
C TYR A 12 9.84 -13.12 22.87
N LEU A 13 8.54 -12.80 23.00
CA LEU A 13 7.48 -13.58 22.37
C LEU A 13 7.44 -13.38 20.84
N ILE A 14 7.71 -12.16 20.36
CA ILE A 14 7.82 -11.87 18.92
C ILE A 14 9.01 -12.65 18.31
N THR A 15 10.18 -12.63 18.96
CA THR A 15 11.36 -13.37 18.52
C THR A 15 11.12 -14.89 18.52
N ILE A 16 10.40 -15.44 19.50
CA ILE A 16 9.99 -16.86 19.46
C ILE A 16 9.12 -17.13 18.23
N HIS A 17 8.07 -16.34 18.00
CA HIS A 17 7.17 -16.48 16.86
C HIS A 17 7.93 -16.46 15.52
N GLU A 18 8.88 -15.53 15.35
CA GLU A 18 9.69 -15.46 14.13
C GLU A 18 10.56 -16.71 13.92
N HIS A 19 11.17 -17.23 14.99
CA HIS A 19 12.07 -18.37 14.90
C HIS A 19 11.37 -19.73 14.81
N VAL A 20 10.06 -19.81 15.11
CA VAL A 20 9.21 -20.93 14.72
C VAL A 20 9.12 -21.05 13.20
N TYR A 21 9.03 -19.92 12.47
CA TYR A 21 8.87 -19.91 11.02
C TYR A 21 10.17 -19.77 10.22
N SER A 22 11.21 -19.13 10.76
CA SER A 22 12.49 -18.93 10.06
C SER A 22 13.32 -20.21 9.88
N LYS A 23 13.11 -21.22 10.74
CA LYS A 23 13.85 -22.50 10.79
C LYS A 23 15.36 -22.35 11.00
N GLN A 24 15.82 -21.19 11.47
CA GLN A 24 17.24 -20.91 11.77
C GLN A 24 17.80 -21.75 12.93
N TYR A 25 16.93 -22.21 13.84
CA TYR A 25 17.28 -23.02 15.01
C TYR A 25 16.50 -24.33 15.02
N GLY A 26 17.12 -25.41 15.50
CA GLY A 26 16.47 -26.73 15.62
C GLY A 26 15.42 -26.82 16.74
N THR A 27 15.31 -25.78 17.57
CA THR A 27 14.44 -25.74 18.75
C THR A 27 13.01 -26.19 18.46
N PHE A 28 12.40 -25.72 17.35
CA PHE A 28 11.03 -26.04 16.97
C PHE A 28 10.89 -27.08 15.85
N PHE A 29 11.97 -27.81 15.54
CA PHE A 29 11.96 -28.79 14.44
C PHE A 29 11.51 -30.19 14.90
N GLY A 30 10.73 -30.88 14.07
CA GLY A 30 10.21 -32.22 14.34
C GLY A 30 8.96 -32.25 15.23
N ASN A 31 8.13 -33.29 15.06
CA ASN A 31 6.83 -33.43 15.71
C ASN A 31 6.87 -34.25 17.01
N SER A 32 8.02 -34.80 17.39
CA SER A 32 8.23 -35.56 18.64
C SER A 32 9.70 -35.70 19.00
N ASP A 33 10.02 -35.88 20.28
CA ASP A 33 11.40 -36.09 20.77
C ASP A 33 12.03 -37.42 20.32
N LYS A 34 11.23 -38.34 19.77
CA LYS A 34 11.76 -39.50 19.04
C LYS A 34 12.38 -39.03 17.72
N GLN A 35 11.60 -38.34 16.87
CA GLN A 35 12.05 -37.83 15.57
C GLN A 35 13.23 -36.86 15.71
N ARG A 36 13.25 -36.03 16.76
CA ARG A 36 14.33 -35.06 17.05
C ARG A 36 15.68 -35.76 17.32
N ARG A 37 15.65 -36.87 18.07
CA ARG A 37 16.84 -37.71 18.34
C ARG A 37 17.25 -38.52 17.12
N GLU A 38 16.31 -39.13 16.39
CA GLU A 38 16.59 -39.86 15.14
C GLU A 38 17.22 -38.97 14.06
N ALA A 39 16.88 -37.67 14.06
CA ALA A 39 17.51 -36.68 13.19
C ALA A 39 18.86 -36.16 13.70
N HIS A 40 19.25 -36.44 14.95
CA HIS A 40 20.41 -35.86 15.66
C HIS A 40 20.43 -34.32 15.64
N LEU A 41 19.30 -33.68 15.97
CA LEU A 41 19.20 -32.21 15.92
C LEU A 41 20.17 -31.50 16.89
N GLU A 42 20.38 -32.07 18.08
CA GLU A 42 21.21 -31.49 19.14
C GLU A 42 22.69 -31.37 18.73
N GLU A 43 23.16 -32.26 17.84
CA GLU A 43 24.51 -32.25 17.28
C GLU A 43 24.62 -31.36 16.02
N LYS A 44 23.53 -31.22 15.27
CA LYS A 44 23.52 -30.61 13.92
C LYS A 44 23.00 -29.18 13.87
N THR A 45 22.32 -28.71 14.93
CA THR A 45 21.60 -27.42 14.91
C THR A 45 21.72 -26.68 16.23
N TYR A 46 21.83 -25.36 16.16
CA TYR A 46 21.86 -24.51 17.35
C TYR A 46 20.46 -24.38 17.98
N SER A 47 20.44 -24.19 19.30
CA SER A 47 19.23 -23.91 20.06
C SER A 47 18.98 -22.41 20.17
N LEU A 48 17.76 -21.97 19.84
CA LEU A 48 17.27 -20.60 20.05
C LEU A 48 17.47 -20.14 21.50
N TRP A 49 17.31 -21.05 22.47
CA TRP A 49 17.49 -20.73 23.89
C TRP A 49 18.92 -20.28 24.23
N GLY A 50 19.93 -20.75 23.49
CA GLY A 50 21.31 -20.26 23.64
C GLY A 50 21.48 -18.84 23.12
N TYR A 51 20.85 -18.51 21.98
CA TYR A 51 20.82 -17.13 21.45
C TYR A 51 20.07 -16.18 22.40
N ILE A 52 18.92 -16.61 22.92
CA ILE A 52 18.11 -15.84 23.86
C ILE A 52 18.85 -15.62 25.19
N ALA A 53 19.52 -16.64 25.73
CA ALA A 53 20.30 -16.51 26.96
C ALA A 53 21.51 -15.58 26.81
N LEU A 54 22.14 -15.55 25.63
CA LEU A 54 23.24 -14.61 25.32
C LEU A 54 22.77 -13.15 25.27
N HIS A 55 21.50 -12.90 24.90
CA HIS A 55 20.87 -11.59 24.83
C HIS A 55 19.78 -11.42 25.90
N HIS A 56 19.97 -12.02 27.09
CA HIS A 56 18.95 -12.07 28.14
C HIS A 56 18.40 -10.68 28.51
N ASP A 57 19.25 -9.66 28.51
CA ASP A 57 18.89 -8.30 28.90
C ASP A 57 18.01 -7.60 27.85
N ASP A 58 18.15 -7.94 26.56
CA ASP A 58 17.24 -7.50 25.48
C ASP A 58 15.81 -8.04 25.67
N PHE A 59 15.68 -9.19 26.33
CA PHE A 59 14.42 -9.93 26.51
C PHE A 59 13.80 -9.79 27.90
N THR A 60 14.53 -9.22 28.85
CA THR A 60 14.06 -9.01 30.22
C THR A 60 13.10 -7.81 30.31
N ASN A 61 12.16 -7.89 31.24
CA ASN A 61 11.27 -6.82 31.65
C ASN A 61 11.82 -6.13 32.92
N PRO A 62 12.27 -4.86 32.86
CA PRO A 62 12.81 -4.16 34.02
C PRO A 62 11.74 -3.79 35.07
N LEU A 63 10.45 -3.93 34.75
CA LEU A 63 9.33 -3.68 35.66
C LEU A 63 8.81 -4.96 36.34
N PHE A 64 9.52 -6.09 36.21
CA PHE A 64 9.04 -7.38 36.72
C PHE A 64 8.90 -7.42 38.24
N GLU A 65 7.69 -7.73 38.70
CA GLU A 65 7.34 -7.96 40.11
C GLU A 65 6.52 -9.26 40.25
N MET A 66 6.51 -9.86 41.43
CA MET A 66 5.81 -11.12 41.67
C MET A 66 4.29 -10.92 41.52
N PRO A 67 3.60 -11.65 40.62
CA PRO A 67 2.29 -11.24 40.12
C PRO A 67 1.14 -11.43 41.11
N GLU A 68 0.40 -10.35 41.39
CA GLU A 68 -0.98 -10.45 41.88
C GLU A 68 -1.91 -10.94 40.76
N ILE A 69 -2.58 -12.06 40.98
CA ILE A 69 -3.42 -12.71 39.97
C ILE A 69 -4.78 -12.00 39.87
N THR A 70 -4.98 -11.17 38.85
CA THR A 70 -6.28 -10.50 38.58
C THR A 70 -6.73 -10.57 37.12
N SER A 71 -7.96 -10.11 36.87
CA SER A 71 -8.88 -10.63 35.86
C SER A 71 -8.44 -10.67 34.40
N GLN A 72 -8.96 -11.70 33.72
CA GLN A 72 -8.86 -11.95 32.29
C GLN A 72 -9.38 -10.77 31.45
N ARG A 73 -8.49 -10.12 30.69
CA ARG A 73 -8.85 -9.27 29.55
C ARG A 73 -7.98 -9.63 28.35
N ILE A 74 -8.58 -10.25 27.34
CA ILE A 74 -7.94 -10.43 26.04
C ILE A 74 -7.91 -9.08 25.33
N LEU A 75 -6.77 -8.74 24.74
CA LEU A 75 -6.56 -7.56 23.91
C LEU A 75 -6.05 -8.01 22.54
N PHE A 76 -6.30 -7.21 21.50
CA PHE A 76 -5.66 -7.42 20.21
C PHE A 76 -4.17 -7.09 20.29
N TRP A 77 -3.32 -7.99 19.79
CA TRP A 77 -1.87 -7.85 19.87
C TRP A 77 -1.30 -7.19 18.62
N SER A 78 -1.42 -5.86 18.54
CA SER A 78 -0.93 -5.04 17.42
C SER A 78 0.58 -5.20 17.17
N GLY A 79 1.41 -5.31 18.21
CA GLY A 79 2.86 -5.52 18.07
C GLY A 79 3.27 -6.83 17.39
N LEU A 80 2.37 -7.83 17.32
CA LEU A 80 2.57 -9.04 16.51
C LEU A 80 1.89 -8.94 15.13
N TYR A 81 0.61 -8.59 15.10
CA TYR A 81 -0.21 -8.69 13.89
C TYR A 81 -0.16 -7.47 12.97
N SER A 82 0.04 -6.26 13.53
CA SER A 82 0.03 -4.98 12.81
C SER A 82 1.41 -4.34 12.65
N ARG A 83 2.48 -5.08 12.96
CA ARG A 83 3.88 -4.62 12.92
C ARG A 83 4.41 -4.24 11.53
N PHE A 84 3.60 -4.42 10.49
CA PHE A 84 3.89 -4.07 9.10
C PHE A 84 2.82 -3.13 8.49
N GLU A 85 1.95 -2.52 9.31
CA GLU A 85 0.98 -1.51 8.83
C GLU A 85 1.65 -0.13 8.67
N GLU A 86 2.71 0.14 9.44
CA GLU A 86 3.47 1.41 9.43
C GLU A 86 4.58 1.43 8.35
N GLY A 87 4.67 0.42 7.49
CA GLY A 87 5.69 0.34 6.43
C GLY A 87 5.66 -0.98 5.65
N SER A 88 6.04 -0.92 4.36
CA SER A 88 5.90 -2.01 3.39
C SER A 88 6.35 -3.39 3.92
N HIS A 89 5.51 -4.40 3.72
CA HIS A 89 5.75 -5.71 4.29
C HIS A 89 7.01 -6.36 3.65
N PRO A 90 7.91 -7.03 4.41
CA PRO A 90 9.16 -7.60 3.86
C PRO A 90 9.02 -8.69 2.79
N ARG A 91 7.79 -9.05 2.40
CA ARG A 91 7.50 -10.00 1.31
C ARG A 91 6.80 -9.35 0.12
N GLU A 92 6.45 -8.06 0.20
CA GLU A 92 5.92 -7.30 -0.92
C GLU A 92 7.07 -6.77 -1.80
N PRO A 93 7.10 -7.10 -3.10
CA PRO A 93 8.10 -6.55 -4.00
C PRO A 93 7.84 -5.06 -4.23
N LEU A 94 8.55 -4.21 -3.48
CA LEU A 94 8.46 -2.74 -3.57
C LEU A 94 8.62 -2.23 -5.02
N ILE A 95 9.40 -2.92 -5.85
CA ILE A 95 9.55 -2.62 -7.28
C ILE A 95 8.23 -2.72 -8.06
N ASP A 96 7.38 -3.71 -7.78
CA ASP A 96 6.11 -3.91 -8.49
C ASP A 96 5.09 -2.85 -8.04
N LEU A 97 5.03 -2.56 -6.74
CA LEU A 97 4.17 -1.50 -6.20
C LEU A 97 4.57 -0.10 -6.74
N LEU A 98 5.88 0.18 -6.82
CA LEU A 98 6.40 1.41 -7.44
C LEU A 98 6.14 1.45 -8.94
N SER A 99 6.23 0.32 -9.65
CA SER A 99 5.93 0.21 -11.08
C SER A 99 4.45 0.48 -11.37
N ILE A 100 3.54 -0.12 -10.58
CA ILE A 100 2.09 0.07 -10.66
C ILE A 100 1.73 1.54 -10.37
N THR A 101 2.24 2.11 -9.28
CA THR A 101 1.94 3.50 -8.89
C THR A 101 2.55 4.52 -9.87
N GLN A 102 3.76 4.30 -10.38
CA GLN A 102 4.34 5.16 -11.43
C GLN A 102 3.49 5.11 -12.71
N SER A 103 3.10 3.92 -13.17
CA SER A 103 2.28 3.74 -14.37
C SER A 103 0.90 4.39 -14.23
N HIS A 104 0.29 4.30 -13.04
CA HIS A 104 -0.99 4.95 -12.74
C HIS A 104 -0.88 6.48 -12.76
N THR A 105 0.19 7.06 -12.17
CA THR A 105 0.44 8.50 -12.21
C THR A 105 0.64 9.01 -13.65
N SER A 106 1.45 8.34 -14.46
CA SER A 106 1.64 8.73 -15.87
C SER A 106 0.33 8.67 -16.67
N SER A 107 -0.51 7.66 -16.44
CA SER A 107 -1.84 7.56 -17.07
C SER A 107 -2.75 8.75 -16.70
N LEU A 108 -2.77 9.14 -15.42
CA LEU A 108 -3.53 10.31 -14.96
C LEU A 108 -3.00 11.64 -15.53
N GLU A 109 -1.67 11.77 -15.68
CA GLU A 109 -1.07 12.93 -16.34
C GLU A 109 -1.47 13.02 -17.82
N ASP A 110 -1.39 11.92 -18.57
CA ASP A 110 -1.77 11.89 -19.99
C ASP A 110 -3.26 12.17 -20.20
N HIS A 111 -4.12 11.64 -19.32
CA HIS A 111 -5.54 12.00 -19.30
C HIS A 111 -5.75 13.51 -19.01
N GLY A 112 -4.98 14.08 -18.07
CA GLY A 112 -4.99 15.52 -17.78
C GLY A 112 -4.54 16.37 -18.97
N ARG A 113 -3.48 15.95 -19.67
CA ARG A 113 -2.97 16.59 -20.90
C ARG A 113 -4.02 16.52 -22.02
N GLN A 114 -4.65 15.37 -22.23
CA GLN A 114 -5.73 15.18 -23.22
C GLN A 114 -6.94 16.07 -22.94
N LEU A 115 -7.40 16.15 -21.68
CA LEU A 115 -8.50 17.03 -21.30
C LEU A 115 -8.15 18.50 -21.50
N SER A 116 -6.94 18.93 -21.11
CA SER A 116 -6.45 20.31 -21.33
C SER A 116 -6.39 20.68 -22.82
N ALA A 117 -5.89 19.78 -23.67
CA ALA A 117 -5.88 19.94 -25.12
C ALA A 117 -7.31 20.02 -25.71
N THR A 118 -8.23 19.17 -25.22
CA THR A 118 -9.64 19.16 -25.65
C THR A 118 -10.35 20.46 -25.30
N ILE A 119 -10.17 20.94 -24.05
CA ILE A 119 -10.70 22.24 -23.59
C ILE A 119 -10.14 23.38 -24.42
N SER A 120 -8.83 23.36 -24.72
CA SER A 120 -8.17 24.39 -25.54
C SER A 120 -8.69 24.41 -26.98
N ASN A 121 -8.91 23.23 -27.59
CA ASN A 121 -9.49 23.12 -28.93
C ASN A 121 -10.95 23.62 -28.97
N VAL A 122 -11.79 23.17 -28.03
CA VAL A 122 -13.19 23.64 -27.91
C VAL A 122 -13.25 25.16 -27.67
N ARG A 123 -12.34 25.70 -26.85
CA ARG A 123 -12.21 27.15 -26.63
C ARG A 123 -11.86 27.89 -27.91
N SER A 124 -10.95 27.36 -28.72
CA SER A 124 -10.59 27.91 -30.04
C SER A 124 -11.78 27.93 -31.00
N ILE A 125 -12.52 26.82 -31.09
CA ILE A 125 -13.74 26.68 -31.92
C ILE A 125 -14.83 27.67 -31.48
N ILE A 126 -15.04 27.85 -30.17
CA ILE A 126 -15.98 28.85 -29.63
C ILE A 126 -15.51 30.28 -29.94
N SER A 127 -14.20 30.54 -29.86
CA SER A 127 -13.63 31.86 -30.18
C SER A 127 -13.77 32.20 -31.67
N SER A 128 -13.54 31.27 -32.59
CA SER A 128 -13.74 31.50 -34.03
C SER A 128 -15.22 31.62 -34.40
N ALA A 129 -16.10 30.79 -33.81
CA ALA A 129 -17.55 30.91 -33.98
C ALA A 129 -18.11 32.23 -33.42
N LYS A 130 -17.52 32.79 -32.37
CA LYS A 130 -17.91 34.10 -31.82
C LYS A 130 -17.41 35.29 -32.65
N ALA A 131 -16.30 35.14 -33.38
CA ALA A 131 -15.81 36.13 -34.33
C ALA A 131 -16.57 36.08 -35.67
N GLY A 132 -16.87 34.88 -36.16
CA GLY A 132 -17.64 34.62 -37.38
C GLY A 132 -19.15 34.70 -37.15
N GLY A 133 -19.68 35.88 -36.88
CA GLY A 133 -21.11 36.09 -36.59
C GLY A 133 -22.07 35.78 -37.75
N LYS A 134 -22.39 34.50 -37.95
CA LYS A 134 -23.49 33.98 -38.79
C LYS A 134 -23.90 32.57 -38.37
N TYR A 135 -25.20 32.31 -38.35
CA TYR A 135 -25.77 30.99 -38.08
C TYR A 135 -25.37 29.98 -39.18
N LEU A 136 -24.96 28.78 -38.79
CA LEU A 136 -25.11 27.58 -39.62
C LEU A 136 -25.64 26.42 -38.77
N SER A 137 -26.76 25.87 -39.23
CA SER A 137 -27.38 24.66 -38.72
C SER A 137 -26.87 23.42 -39.45
N SER A 138 -27.02 22.25 -38.82
CA SER A 138 -26.77 20.92 -39.37
C SER A 138 -25.32 20.58 -39.72
N MET A 139 -24.80 19.55 -39.06
CA MET A 139 -24.57 18.28 -39.77
C MET A 139 -25.01 17.11 -38.87
N VAL A 140 -26.20 16.57 -39.14
CA VAL A 140 -26.53 15.18 -38.80
C VAL A 140 -26.49 14.38 -40.10
N SER A 141 -25.71 13.30 -40.13
CA SER A 141 -25.55 12.45 -41.31
C SER A 141 -25.11 11.05 -40.88
N GLY A 142 -26.09 10.25 -40.47
CA GLY A 142 -25.93 8.81 -40.27
C GLY A 142 -26.71 8.04 -41.33
N GLY A 143 -26.10 7.00 -41.90
CA GLY A 143 -26.72 6.15 -42.93
C GLY A 143 -26.78 4.69 -42.50
N SER A 144 -27.94 4.08 -42.75
CA SER A 144 -28.27 2.66 -43.00
C SER A 144 -27.13 1.62 -42.92
N THR A 145 -27.29 0.43 -42.31
CA THR A 145 -28.48 -0.44 -42.08
C THR A 145 -28.45 -0.99 -40.62
N SER A 146 -29.16 -2.04 -40.13
CA SER A 146 -29.94 -3.16 -40.71
C SER A 146 -31.03 -3.72 -39.76
N ASN A 147 -31.56 -4.91 -40.06
CA ASN A 147 -32.68 -5.57 -39.37
C ASN A 147 -32.23 -6.52 -38.24
N ALA A 148 -32.92 -6.50 -37.09
CA ALA A 148 -33.55 -7.68 -36.45
C ALA A 148 -34.38 -7.26 -35.20
N ALA A 149 -35.31 -8.12 -34.75
CA ALA A 149 -36.23 -7.92 -33.61
C ALA A 149 -36.42 -9.27 -32.87
N PRO A 150 -37.15 -9.41 -31.72
CA PRO A 150 -38.12 -8.47 -31.12
C PRO A 150 -37.94 -8.36 -29.55
N PRO A 151 -38.96 -8.21 -28.63
CA PRO A 151 -38.85 -7.21 -27.55
C PRO A 151 -39.11 -7.66 -26.08
N VAL A 152 -38.59 -6.94 -25.06
CA VAL A 152 -39.06 -7.08 -23.66
C VAL A 152 -39.05 -5.78 -22.82
N SER A 153 -40.21 -5.50 -22.24
CA SER A 153 -40.58 -4.73 -21.03
C SER A 153 -39.60 -3.81 -20.24
N LEU A 154 -39.95 -2.52 -20.25
CA LEU A 154 -40.38 -1.69 -19.10
C LEU A 154 -39.42 -1.27 -17.96
N SER A 155 -39.65 -0.02 -17.51
CA SER A 155 -39.23 0.65 -16.25
C SER A 155 -37.85 1.34 -16.25
N ASN A 156 -37.86 2.58 -15.73
CA ASN A 156 -36.73 3.52 -15.75
C ASN A 156 -36.79 4.37 -14.46
N PRO A 157 -35.73 4.43 -13.62
CA PRO A 157 -35.64 5.36 -12.49
C PRO A 157 -34.85 6.63 -12.83
N THR A 158 -35.20 7.75 -12.22
CA THR A 158 -34.65 9.09 -12.50
C THR A 158 -33.25 9.30 -11.89
N PRO A 159 -32.30 10.00 -12.57
CA PRO A 159 -31.05 10.41 -11.96
C PRO A 159 -31.22 11.61 -10.98
N PRO A 160 -30.36 11.73 -9.94
CA PRO A 160 -30.38 12.84 -8.98
C PRO A 160 -29.72 14.13 -9.52
N PRO A 161 -29.99 15.31 -8.91
CA PRO A 161 -29.45 16.60 -9.35
C PRO A 161 -27.97 16.84 -8.96
N PRO A 162 -27.25 17.74 -9.67
CA PRO A 162 -25.84 18.04 -9.43
C PRO A 162 -25.59 19.01 -8.26
N PRO A 163 -24.40 18.99 -7.64
CA PRO A 163 -23.99 19.96 -6.61
C PRO A 163 -23.60 21.34 -7.21
N PRO A 164 -23.64 22.42 -6.41
CA PRO A 164 -23.38 23.79 -6.87
C PRO A 164 -21.88 24.10 -7.04
N SER A 165 -21.57 24.99 -7.99
CA SER A 165 -20.20 25.42 -8.31
C SER A 165 -19.61 26.41 -7.30
N SER A 166 -18.40 26.12 -6.82
CA SER A 166 -17.54 27.07 -6.10
C SER A 166 -16.41 27.57 -7.01
N ASN A 167 -16.22 28.88 -7.11
CA ASN A 167 -15.16 29.52 -7.92
C ASN A 167 -13.97 29.96 -7.04
N VAL A 168 -12.84 30.31 -7.69
CA VAL A 168 -11.60 30.91 -7.11
C VAL A 168 -10.74 29.88 -6.35
N LEU A 169 -9.46 29.62 -6.69
CA LEU A 169 -8.31 30.55 -6.63
C LEU A 169 -7.16 30.20 -7.63
N SER A 170 -6.18 31.10 -7.77
CA SER A 170 -5.22 31.22 -8.88
C SER A 170 -3.99 30.27 -8.92
N ASN A 171 -3.58 29.94 -10.15
CA ASN A 171 -2.23 30.04 -10.77
C ASN A 171 -0.92 29.63 -10.04
N ASN A 172 -0.93 28.83 -8.97
CA ASN A 172 0.30 28.50 -8.24
C ASN A 172 0.89 27.09 -8.48
N SER A 173 0.24 26.23 -9.27
CA SER A 173 0.49 24.78 -9.26
C SER A 173 1.74 24.28 -10.00
N SER A 174 2.15 24.93 -11.10
CA SER A 174 3.16 24.37 -12.02
C SER A 174 4.59 24.32 -11.48
N THR A 175 4.96 25.23 -10.56
CA THR A 175 6.33 25.23 -9.97
C THR A 175 6.51 24.12 -8.95
N SER A 176 5.46 23.82 -8.17
CA SER A 176 5.51 22.83 -7.08
C SER A 176 5.67 21.40 -7.60
N THR A 177 4.94 21.04 -8.67
CA THR A 177 5.09 19.73 -9.33
C THR A 177 6.49 19.54 -9.90
N GLN A 178 7.03 20.59 -10.54
CA GLN A 178 8.35 20.53 -11.19
C GLN A 178 9.51 20.44 -10.18
N GLU A 179 9.36 21.01 -8.97
CA GLU A 179 10.33 20.80 -7.89
C GLU A 179 10.27 19.37 -7.32
N MET A 180 9.08 18.78 -7.20
CA MET A 180 8.92 17.38 -6.78
C MET A 180 9.47 16.39 -7.81
N GLU A 181 9.22 16.59 -9.10
CA GLU A 181 9.84 15.83 -10.19
C GLU A 181 11.37 15.83 -10.07
N LYS A 182 11.97 17.03 -9.89
CA LYS A 182 13.42 17.19 -9.79
C LYS A 182 13.99 16.41 -8.59
N ARG A 183 13.38 16.51 -7.41
CA ARG A 183 13.79 15.77 -6.20
C ARG A 183 13.64 14.25 -6.39
N PHE A 184 12.63 13.79 -7.13
CA PHE A 184 12.43 12.36 -7.39
C PHE A 184 13.45 11.78 -8.38
N VAL A 185 13.87 12.56 -9.38
CA VAL A 185 15.00 12.22 -10.26
C VAL A 185 16.30 12.15 -9.48
N GLU A 186 16.58 13.16 -8.63
CA GLU A 186 17.78 13.23 -7.78
C GLU A 186 17.88 12.02 -6.84
N LEU A 187 16.77 11.66 -6.17
CA LEU A 187 16.68 10.44 -5.35
C LEU A 187 16.90 9.15 -6.15
N LYS A 188 16.36 9.04 -7.38
CA LYS A 188 16.64 7.89 -8.25
C LYS A 188 18.13 7.78 -8.60
N THR A 189 18.80 8.89 -8.91
CA THR A 189 20.23 8.88 -9.23
C THR A 189 21.08 8.47 -8.02
N THR A 190 20.84 9.06 -6.84
CA THR A 190 21.57 8.71 -5.60
C THR A 190 21.37 7.24 -5.20
N LEU A 191 20.19 6.68 -5.42
CA LEU A 191 19.92 5.27 -5.14
C LEU A 191 20.67 4.33 -6.10
N VAL A 192 20.82 4.71 -7.37
CA VAL A 192 21.58 3.94 -8.37
C VAL A 192 23.07 3.94 -8.06
N GLU A 193 23.66 5.11 -7.76
CA GLU A 193 25.08 5.21 -7.37
C GLU A 193 25.38 4.38 -6.11
N LYS A 194 24.49 4.43 -5.11
CA LYS A 194 24.60 3.66 -3.86
C LYS A 194 24.35 2.15 -4.03
N CYS A 195 23.95 1.69 -5.21
CA CYS A 195 23.88 0.27 -5.58
C CYS A 195 25.03 -0.15 -6.53
N GLN A 196 26.00 0.74 -6.78
CA GLN A 196 27.18 0.49 -7.63
C GLN A 196 28.52 0.68 -6.87
N SER A 197 28.46 0.85 -5.54
CA SER A 197 29.59 0.86 -4.60
C SER A 197 29.45 -0.25 -3.56
#